data_AF-A0A7Z9PWS7-F1
#
_entry.id   AF-A0A7Z9PWS7-F1
#
_cell.length_a   1.000
_cell.length_b   1.000
_cell.length_c   1.000
_cell.angle_alpha   90.00
_cell.angle_beta   90.00
_cell.angle_gamma   90.00
#
_symmetry.space_group_name_H-M   'P 1'
#
loop_
_entity.id
_entity.type
_entity.pdbx_description
1 polymer ?
#
loop_
_entity_poly.entity_id
_entity_poly.type
_entity_poly.pdbx_seq_one_letter_code
_entity_poly.pdbx_strand_id
1 'polypeptide(L)'
;MKLTLKQASDKLGITVKALRYRIKAQGLEPEMEDGIHGKRYVLNEDQMTLLGTLPSATDEDAVRNYSSSTQDRSEESREARHPQDPESAQYRFQDPAQERFEQRSMPSIPVDIYKHTQEALREALALSREQREDRLEAERKAEEAQENAMRMAYRVQELTHELNSQRNLLSENAESLVEKQAKVKELEDFKAQEKAKLEELERQRREVERKLQEAEESARKATEEAQERSEKLKAAEAELEARKERDRWPFWKRWFS
;
A
#
# COMPACT_ATOMS: atom_id res chain seq x y z
N MET A 1 25.49 -10.51 -3.30
CA MET A 1 24.39 -10.52 -2.31
C MET A 1 23.06 -10.21 -3.00
N LYS A 2 21.95 -10.87 -2.62
CA LYS A 2 20.62 -10.64 -3.22
C LYS A 2 19.78 -9.73 -2.33
N LEU A 3 19.17 -8.69 -2.89
CA LEU A 3 18.43 -7.67 -2.16
C LEU A 3 16.99 -7.56 -2.69
N THR A 4 16.01 -7.59 -1.79
CA THR A 4 14.62 -7.34 -2.20
C THR A 4 14.45 -5.91 -2.72
N LEU A 5 13.45 -5.65 -3.57
CA LEU A 5 13.18 -4.30 -4.07
C LEU A 5 13.05 -3.23 -2.95
N LYS A 6 12.55 -3.61 -1.77
CA LYS A 6 12.46 -2.70 -0.61
C LYS A 6 13.84 -2.40 -0.02
N GLN A 7 14.66 -3.43 0.22
CA GLN A 7 16.03 -3.24 0.72
C GLN A 7 16.91 -2.49 -0.29
N ALA A 8 16.69 -2.73 -1.58
CA ALA A 8 17.35 -2.03 -2.67
C ALA A 8 16.94 -0.55 -2.73
N SER A 9 15.65 -0.24 -2.54
CA SER A 9 15.16 1.14 -2.51
C SER A 9 15.72 1.90 -1.33
N ASP A 10 15.77 1.26 -0.15
CA ASP A 10 16.31 1.86 1.08
C ASP A 10 17.82 2.13 0.94
N LYS A 11 18.58 1.22 0.32
CA LYS A 11 20.03 1.42 0.05
C LYS A 11 20.31 2.54 -0.94
N LEU A 12 19.44 2.75 -1.92
CA LEU A 12 19.58 3.79 -2.94
C LEU A 12 18.94 5.12 -2.53
N GLY A 13 18.23 5.16 -1.40
CA GLY A 13 17.54 6.36 -0.92
C GLY A 13 16.38 6.82 -1.80
N ILE A 14 15.80 5.92 -2.61
CA ILE A 14 14.74 6.23 -3.57
C ILE A 14 13.46 5.44 -3.23
N THR A 15 12.32 5.88 -3.75
CA THR A 15 11.07 5.12 -3.61
C THR A 15 11.12 3.80 -4.41
N VAL A 16 10.40 2.77 -3.95
CA VAL A 16 10.27 1.49 -4.68
C VAL A 16 9.72 1.70 -6.09
N LYS A 17 8.85 2.70 -6.30
CA LYS A 17 8.31 3.07 -7.61
C LYS A 17 9.40 3.62 -8.53
N ALA A 18 10.24 4.53 -8.04
CA ALA A 18 11.38 5.06 -8.79
C ALA A 18 12.41 3.97 -9.12
N LEU A 19 12.66 3.05 -8.18
CA LEU A 19 13.52 1.89 -8.42
C LEU A 19 12.99 1.00 -9.55
N ARG A 20 11.69 0.67 -9.55
CA ARG A 20 11.05 -0.09 -10.65
C ARG A 20 11.17 0.61 -11.99
N TYR A 21 11.05 1.95 -12.01
CA TYR A 21 11.25 2.73 -13.21
C TYR A 21 12.70 2.62 -13.73
N ARG A 22 13.69 2.75 -12.84
CA ARG A 22 15.11 2.62 -13.20
C ARG A 22 15.45 1.22 -13.73
N ILE A 23 14.91 0.17 -13.10
CA ILE A 23 15.05 -1.22 -13.58
C ILE A 23 14.53 -1.35 -15.01
N LYS A 24 13.32 -0.84 -15.28
CA LYS A 24 12.71 -0.89 -16.61
C LYS A 24 13.48 -0.05 -17.64
N ALA A 25 13.96 1.13 -17.26
CA ALA A 25 14.73 2.01 -18.14
C ALA A 25 16.10 1.40 -18.52
N GLN A 26 16.71 0.63 -17.63
CA GLN A 26 17.98 -0.06 -17.86
C GLN A 26 17.82 -1.46 -18.47
N GLY A 27 16.58 -1.90 -18.74
CA GLY A 27 16.31 -3.23 -19.29
C GLY A 27 16.74 -4.37 -18.37
N LEU A 28 16.79 -4.13 -17.05
CA LEU A 28 17.18 -5.13 -16.07
C LEU A 28 16.01 -6.07 -15.76
N GLU A 29 16.28 -7.38 -15.76
CA GLU A 29 15.33 -8.39 -15.33
C GLU A 29 15.65 -8.84 -13.90
N PRO A 30 14.85 -8.46 -12.89
CA PRO A 30 15.03 -8.92 -11.53
C PRO A 30 14.60 -10.39 -11.39
N GLU A 31 15.34 -11.17 -10.61
CA GLU A 31 15.00 -12.56 -10.32
C GLU A 31 13.79 -12.63 -9.37
N MET A 32 12.97 -13.68 -9.52
CA MET A 32 11.86 -13.95 -8.60
C MET A 32 12.23 -15.03 -7.60
N GLU A 33 12.05 -14.74 -6.31
CA GLU A 33 12.23 -15.71 -5.22
C GLU A 33 10.94 -15.86 -4.40
N ASP A 34 10.74 -17.04 -3.82
CA ASP A 34 9.59 -17.31 -2.96
C ASP A 34 9.80 -16.67 -1.57
N GLY A 35 8.94 -15.72 -1.22
CA GLY A 35 8.95 -15.06 0.09
C GLY A 35 7.80 -15.51 0.99
N ILE A 36 7.85 -15.07 2.25
CA ILE A 36 6.87 -15.39 3.31
C ILE A 36 5.42 -15.02 2.94
N HIS A 37 5.23 -14.09 2.00
CA HIS A 37 3.92 -13.62 1.54
C HIS A 37 3.71 -13.81 0.02
N GLY A 38 4.48 -14.71 -0.61
CA GLY A 38 4.44 -14.97 -2.05
C GLY A 38 5.73 -14.54 -2.78
N LYS A 39 5.71 -14.65 -4.11
CA LYS A 39 6.87 -14.36 -4.98
C LYS A 39 7.29 -12.89 -4.87
N ARG A 40 8.60 -12.64 -4.71
CA ARG A 40 9.19 -11.31 -4.58
C ARG A 40 10.31 -11.14 -5.61
N TYR A 41 10.40 -9.93 -6.15
CA TYR A 41 11.50 -9.56 -7.03
C TYR A 41 12.74 -9.18 -6.21
N VAL A 42 13.88 -9.71 -6.64
CA VAL A 42 15.15 -9.59 -5.97
C VAL A 42 16.20 -9.14 -6.98
N LEU A 43 17.05 -8.21 -6.56
CA LEU A 43 18.14 -7.64 -7.36
C LEU A 43 19.47 -8.19 -6.90
N ASN A 44 20.33 -8.50 -7.88
CA ASN A 44 21.72 -8.84 -7.63
C ASN A 44 22.55 -7.58 -7.35
N GLU A 45 23.69 -7.76 -6.69
CA GLU A 45 24.60 -6.68 -6.33
C GLU A 45 25.15 -5.93 -7.56
N ASP A 46 25.38 -6.65 -8.65
CA ASP A 46 25.81 -6.07 -9.94
C ASP A 46 24.70 -5.23 -10.60
N GLN A 47 23.43 -5.58 -10.37
CA GLN A 47 22.30 -4.78 -10.84
C GLN A 47 22.15 -3.51 -9.99
N MET A 48 22.47 -3.59 -8.69
CA MET A 48 22.44 -2.46 -7.77
C MET A 48 23.54 -1.44 -8.06
N THR A 49 24.74 -1.88 -8.42
CA THR A 49 25.82 -0.97 -8.82
C THR A 49 25.46 -0.23 -10.11
N LEU A 50 24.90 -0.93 -11.10
CA LEU A 50 24.38 -0.32 -12.34
C LEU A 50 23.28 0.73 -12.07
N LEU A 51 22.44 0.49 -11.07
CA LEU A 51 21.35 1.40 -10.67
C LEU A 51 21.84 2.58 -9.80
N GLY A 52 23.01 2.45 -9.18
CA GLY A 52 23.62 3.45 -8.28
C GLY A 52 24.60 4.43 -8.94
N THR A 53 25.03 4.18 -10.18
CA THR A 53 26.03 5.02 -10.89
C THR A 53 25.47 6.27 -11.58
N LEU A 54 24.19 6.62 -11.39
CA LEU A 54 23.60 7.84 -11.97
C LEU A 54 23.48 8.95 -10.91
N PRO A 55 23.96 10.17 -11.20
CA PRO A 55 23.81 11.28 -10.28
C PRO A 55 22.34 11.58 -10.05
N SER A 56 22.02 11.80 -8.77
CA SER A 56 20.72 12.19 -8.22
C SER A 56 20.23 13.50 -8.86
N ALA A 57 19.69 13.42 -10.08
CA ALA A 57 18.80 14.44 -10.60
C ALA A 57 17.51 14.35 -9.80
N THR A 58 17.30 15.37 -8.98
CA THR A 58 16.11 15.71 -8.21
C THR A 58 14.81 15.07 -8.73
N ASP A 59 14.16 14.33 -7.82
CA ASP A 59 13.03 13.41 -8.00
C ASP A 59 11.68 14.04 -8.44
N GLU A 60 11.65 15.25 -8.98
CA GLU A 60 10.41 15.93 -9.40
C GLU A 60 10.26 15.99 -10.95
N ASP A 61 11.35 16.06 -11.70
CA ASP A 61 11.28 16.31 -13.16
C ASP A 61 11.09 15.04 -14.01
N ALA A 62 11.51 13.86 -13.52
CA ALA A 62 11.38 12.62 -14.26
C ALA A 62 9.93 12.10 -14.33
N VAL A 63 9.11 12.40 -13.32
CA VAL A 63 7.68 12.04 -13.30
C VAL A 63 6.87 13.01 -14.15
N ARG A 64 7.27 14.29 -14.21
CA ARG A 64 6.59 15.33 -14.98
C ARG A 64 6.81 15.18 -16.50
N ASN A 65 8.01 14.78 -16.91
CA ASN A 65 8.34 14.66 -18.34
C ASN A 65 7.75 13.40 -19.01
N TYR A 66 7.33 12.38 -18.25
CA TYR A 66 6.75 11.17 -18.86
C TYR A 66 5.23 11.24 -19.09
N SER A 67 4.50 12.05 -18.31
CA SER A 67 3.08 12.34 -18.60
C SER A 67 2.90 13.16 -19.90
N SER A 68 3.94 13.91 -20.31
CA SER A 68 3.99 14.61 -21.60
C SER A 68 4.49 13.70 -22.74
N SER A 69 5.40 12.74 -22.47
CA SER A 69 5.99 11.91 -23.53
C SER A 69 5.10 10.76 -24.05
N THR A 70 4.04 10.40 -23.32
CA THR A 70 2.99 9.51 -23.87
C THR A 70 1.95 10.26 -24.71
N GLN A 71 2.03 11.59 -24.78
CA GLN A 71 1.19 12.41 -25.65
C GLN A 71 1.88 12.68 -27.00
N ASP A 72 3.21 12.85 -27.01
CA ASP A 72 4.00 13.07 -28.23
C ASP A 72 4.31 11.81 -29.06
N ARG A 73 4.15 10.59 -28.54
CA ARG A 73 4.39 9.36 -29.31
C ARG A 73 3.16 8.83 -30.07
N SER A 74 2.10 9.63 -30.14
CA SER A 74 0.90 9.34 -30.92
C SER A 74 0.78 10.16 -32.22
N GLU A 75 1.67 11.14 -32.44
CA GLU A 75 1.62 12.00 -33.64
C GLU A 75 2.55 11.52 -34.77
N GLU A 76 3.58 10.72 -34.49
CA GLU A 76 4.53 10.23 -35.50
C GLU A 76 4.13 8.88 -36.15
N SER A 77 2.82 8.63 -36.33
CA SER A 77 2.33 7.43 -37.03
C SER A 77 1.05 7.63 -37.83
N ARG A 78 0.67 8.89 -38.13
CA ARG A 78 -0.45 9.20 -39.03
C ARG A 78 -0.04 9.86 -40.35
N GLU A 79 1.24 9.83 -40.68
CA GLU A 79 1.74 10.35 -41.96
C GLU A 79 2.23 9.21 -42.86
N ALA A 80 1.38 8.20 -43.08
CA ALA A 80 1.54 7.26 -44.17
C ALA A 80 0.21 6.60 -44.49
N ARG A 81 -0.23 6.73 -45.76
CA ARG A 81 -1.44 6.18 -46.40
C ARG A 81 -2.63 7.14 -46.48
N HIS A 82 -2.43 8.24 -47.22
CA HIS A 82 -3.44 8.58 -48.22
C HIS A 82 -3.17 7.75 -49.48
N PRO A 83 -4.20 7.12 -50.09
CA PRO A 83 -4.05 6.42 -51.36
C PRO A 83 -3.53 7.39 -52.41
N GLN A 84 -2.61 6.92 -53.25
CA GLN A 84 -2.29 7.58 -54.51
C GLN A 84 -3.58 7.68 -55.33
N ASP A 85 -4.14 8.89 -55.45
CA ASP A 85 -5.08 9.22 -56.51
C ASP A 85 -4.34 9.07 -57.85
N PRO A 86 -4.69 8.12 -58.72
CA PRO A 86 -4.07 7.99 -60.02
C PRO A 86 -4.92 8.74 -61.04
N GLU A 87 -5.30 10.00 -60.82
CA GLU A 87 -6.08 10.72 -61.83
C GLU A 87 -6.03 12.24 -61.67
N SER A 88 -4.84 12.79 -61.44
CA SER A 88 -4.52 14.09 -62.04
C SER A 88 -4.22 13.90 -63.53
N ALA A 89 -5.25 13.48 -64.28
CA ALA A 89 -5.29 13.70 -65.71
C ALA A 89 -5.23 15.22 -65.88
N GLN A 90 -4.01 15.70 -66.12
CA GLN A 90 -3.76 16.99 -66.71
C GLN A 90 -4.63 17.06 -67.96
N TYR A 91 -5.81 17.66 -67.85
CA TYR A 91 -6.50 18.25 -68.97
C TYR A 91 -5.61 19.42 -69.40
N ARG A 92 -4.56 19.07 -70.14
CA ARG A 92 -3.94 19.95 -71.11
C ARG A 92 -5.11 20.38 -71.97
N PHE A 93 -5.51 21.64 -71.80
CA PHE A 93 -6.36 22.33 -72.76
C PHE A 93 -5.62 22.22 -74.10
N GLN A 94 -5.92 21.16 -74.84
CA GLN A 94 -5.68 21.14 -76.27
C GLN A 94 -6.65 22.19 -76.77
N ASP A 95 -6.12 23.31 -77.24
CA ASP A 95 -6.84 24.17 -78.16
C ASP A 95 -7.46 23.26 -79.22
N PRO A 96 -8.80 23.13 -79.29
CA PRO A 96 -9.38 22.58 -80.48
C PRO A 96 -9.11 23.65 -81.52
N ALA A 97 -8.14 23.34 -82.38
CA ALA A 97 -7.96 24.00 -83.65
C ALA A 97 -9.34 24.21 -84.26
N GLN A 98 -9.82 25.45 -84.17
CA GLN A 98 -10.56 26.14 -85.22
C GLN A 98 -11.44 25.19 -86.04
N GLU A 99 -12.33 24.45 -85.37
CA GLU A 99 -13.44 23.82 -86.04
C GLU A 99 -14.28 24.99 -86.51
N ARG A 100 -14.14 25.26 -87.81
CA ARG A 100 -15.04 26.09 -88.57
C ARG A 100 -16.45 25.68 -88.15
N PHE A 101 -17.11 26.53 -87.37
CA PHE A 101 -18.56 26.56 -87.30
C PHE A 101 -19.01 26.87 -88.72
N GLU A 102 -19.12 25.81 -89.54
CA GLU A 102 -20.10 25.79 -90.59
C GLU A 102 -21.41 26.17 -89.91
N GLN A 103 -22.08 27.18 -90.46
CA GLN A 103 -23.44 27.55 -90.14
C GLN A 103 -24.37 26.39 -90.55
N ARG A 104 -24.20 25.22 -89.96
CA ARG A 104 -25.25 24.23 -89.83
C ARG A 104 -26.19 24.82 -88.81
N SER A 105 -27.35 25.24 -89.28
CA SER A 105 -28.49 25.67 -88.49
C SER A 105 -28.48 24.92 -87.16
N MET A 106 -28.22 25.65 -86.07
CA MET A 106 -28.50 25.14 -84.73
C MET A 106 -29.94 24.62 -84.80
N PRO A 107 -30.24 23.36 -84.44
CA PRO A 107 -31.62 23.00 -84.21
C PRO A 107 -32.13 24.05 -83.22
N SER A 108 -33.18 24.79 -83.60
CA SER A 108 -33.84 25.73 -82.72
C SER A 108 -34.32 24.91 -81.53
N ILE A 109 -33.48 24.82 -80.49
CA ILE A 109 -33.86 24.25 -79.21
C ILE A 109 -35.04 25.13 -78.78
N PRO A 110 -36.26 24.57 -78.67
CA PRO A 110 -37.42 25.33 -78.27
C PRO A 110 -37.07 26.10 -77.00
N VAL A 111 -37.48 27.37 -76.94
CA VAL A 111 -37.18 28.28 -75.82
C VAL A 111 -37.57 27.66 -74.47
N ASP A 112 -38.57 26.77 -74.48
CA ASP A 112 -39.03 26.00 -73.32
C ASP A 112 -37.99 25.00 -72.79
N ILE A 113 -37.24 24.32 -73.67
CA ILE A 113 -36.15 23.43 -73.26
C ILE A 113 -35.02 24.24 -72.61
N TYR A 114 -34.69 25.42 -73.16
CA TYR A 114 -33.65 26.27 -72.57
C TYR A 114 -34.06 26.77 -71.18
N LYS A 115 -35.31 27.20 -71.00
CA LYS A 115 -35.85 27.58 -69.69
C LYS A 115 -35.80 26.42 -68.69
N HIS A 116 -36.22 25.22 -69.07
CA HIS A 116 -36.14 24.04 -68.22
C HIS A 116 -34.70 23.69 -67.83
N THR A 117 -33.75 23.79 -68.75
CA THR A 117 -32.33 23.55 -68.43
C THR A 117 -31.77 24.63 -67.49
N GLN A 118 -32.17 25.88 -67.63
CA GLN A 118 -31.77 26.96 -66.73
C GLN A 118 -32.39 26.81 -65.34
N GLU A 119 -33.65 26.39 -65.25
CA GLU A 119 -34.35 26.10 -64.00
C GLU A 119 -33.70 24.92 -63.27
N ALA A 120 -33.43 23.82 -63.99
CA ALA A 120 -32.74 22.65 -63.45
C ALA A 120 -31.33 22.99 -62.93
N LEU A 121 -30.58 23.85 -63.64
CA LEU A 121 -29.27 24.31 -63.17
C LEU A 121 -29.37 25.20 -61.91
N ARG A 122 -30.39 26.05 -61.81
CA ARG A 122 -30.63 26.87 -60.61
C ARG A 122 -31.02 25.99 -59.42
N GLU A 123 -31.87 25.00 -59.65
CA GLU A 123 -32.28 24.03 -58.63
C GLU A 123 -31.09 23.17 -58.18
N ALA A 124 -30.27 22.67 -59.11
CA ALA A 124 -29.04 21.93 -58.79
C ALA A 124 -28.03 22.80 -57.99
N LEU A 125 -27.90 24.08 -58.33
CA LEU A 125 -27.08 25.01 -57.55
C LEU A 125 -27.66 25.26 -56.16
N ALA A 126 -28.98 25.37 -56.02
CA ALA A 126 -29.64 25.52 -54.72
C ALA A 126 -29.41 24.29 -53.84
N LEU A 127 -29.62 23.08 -54.37
CA LEU A 127 -29.35 21.82 -53.68
C LEU A 127 -27.86 21.68 -53.29
N SER A 128 -26.93 22.13 -54.14
CA SER A 128 -25.51 22.10 -53.81
C SER A 128 -25.14 23.04 -52.66
N ARG A 129 -25.85 24.15 -52.50
CA ARG A 129 -25.67 25.10 -51.39
C ARG A 129 -26.22 24.51 -50.10
N GLU A 130 -27.43 23.96 -50.13
CA GLU A 130 -28.06 23.29 -49.00
C GLU A 130 -27.19 22.13 -48.49
N GLN A 131 -26.70 21.26 -49.39
CA GLN A 131 -25.79 20.16 -49.01
C GLN A 131 -24.47 20.66 -48.41
N ARG A 132 -24.00 21.83 -48.83
CA ARG A 132 -22.79 22.43 -48.25
C ARG A 132 -23.08 22.98 -46.85
N GLU A 133 -24.23 23.60 -46.65
CA GLU A 133 -24.67 24.09 -45.34
C GLU A 133 -24.88 22.93 -44.36
N ASP A 134 -25.56 21.85 -44.77
CA ASP A 134 -25.74 20.64 -43.97
C ASP A 134 -24.41 19.99 -43.57
N ARG A 135 -23.45 19.93 -44.49
CA ARG A 135 -22.10 19.41 -44.19
C ARG A 135 -21.39 20.27 -43.16
N LEU A 136 -21.44 21.60 -43.29
CA LEU A 136 -20.84 22.52 -42.34
C LEU A 136 -21.51 22.43 -40.95
N GLU A 137 -22.82 22.24 -40.89
CA GLU A 137 -23.52 22.02 -39.62
C GLU A 137 -23.16 20.68 -38.98
N ALA A 138 -23.02 19.62 -39.79
CA ALA A 138 -22.59 18.30 -39.31
C ALA A 138 -21.15 18.35 -38.78
N GLU A 139 -20.25 19.07 -39.45
CA GLU A 139 -18.87 19.28 -39.00
C GLU A 139 -18.82 20.02 -37.66
N ARG A 140 -19.58 21.12 -37.50
CA ARG A 140 -19.68 21.84 -36.22
C ARG A 140 -20.18 20.95 -35.09
N LYS A 141 -21.24 20.17 -35.34
CA LYS A 141 -21.77 19.22 -34.34
C LYS A 141 -20.76 18.12 -34.00
N ALA A 142 -19.96 17.68 -34.97
CA ALA A 142 -18.90 16.70 -34.74
C ALA A 142 -17.76 17.29 -33.90
N GLU A 143 -17.34 18.54 -34.16
CA GLU A 143 -16.34 19.25 -33.36
C GLU A 143 -16.82 19.45 -31.92
N GLU A 144 -18.05 19.93 -31.72
CA GLU A 144 -18.65 20.08 -30.38
C GLU A 144 -18.74 18.74 -29.65
N ALA A 145 -19.07 17.65 -30.35
CA ALA A 145 -19.10 16.31 -29.77
C ALA A 145 -17.69 15.82 -29.39
N GLN A 146 -16.67 16.11 -30.21
CA GLN A 146 -15.27 15.80 -29.89
C GLN A 146 -14.78 16.59 -28.67
N GLU A 147 -15.07 17.88 -28.58
CA GLU A 147 -14.73 18.69 -27.41
C GLU A 147 -15.40 18.15 -26.14
N ASN A 148 -16.69 17.82 -26.21
CA ASN A 148 -17.40 17.24 -25.07
C ASN A 148 -16.82 15.88 -24.67
N ALA A 149 -16.48 15.02 -25.64
CA ALA A 149 -15.84 13.74 -25.38
C ALA A 149 -14.47 13.92 -24.69
N MET A 150 -13.67 14.90 -25.13
CA MET A 150 -12.41 15.23 -24.47
C MET A 150 -12.62 15.70 -23.04
N ARG A 151 -13.57 16.63 -22.80
CA ARG A 151 -13.89 17.10 -21.43
C ARG A 151 -14.32 15.95 -20.53
N MET A 152 -15.16 15.04 -21.03
CA MET A 152 -15.57 13.85 -20.29
C MET A 152 -14.38 12.91 -20.02
N ALA A 153 -13.49 12.71 -20.99
CA ALA A 153 -12.30 11.87 -20.81
C ALA A 153 -11.38 12.42 -19.72
N TYR A 154 -11.13 13.73 -19.70
CA TYR A 154 -10.36 14.38 -18.63
C TYR A 154 -11.04 14.19 -17.27
N ARG A 155 -12.36 14.36 -17.20
CA ARG A 155 -13.09 14.16 -15.94
C ARG A 155 -13.00 12.72 -15.43
N VAL A 156 -13.06 11.74 -16.32
CA VAL A 156 -12.87 10.32 -15.97
C VAL A 156 -11.44 10.06 -15.46
N GLN A 157 -10.43 10.67 -16.08
CA GLN A 157 -9.04 10.55 -15.62
C GLN A 157 -8.86 11.14 -14.22
N GLU A 158 -9.39 12.33 -13.94
CA GLU A 158 -9.37 12.95 -12.60
C GLU A 158 -10.00 12.02 -11.56
N LEU A 159 -11.21 11.52 -11.81
CA LEU A 159 -11.90 10.60 -10.91
C LEU A 159 -11.12 9.30 -10.72
N THR A 160 -10.44 8.81 -11.76
CA THR A 160 -9.58 7.62 -11.67
C THR A 160 -8.38 7.86 -10.77
N HIS A 161 -7.76 9.04 -10.85
CA HIS A 161 -6.67 9.42 -9.94
C HIS A 161 -7.15 9.55 -8.50
N GLU A 162 -8.31 10.17 -8.27
CA GLU A 162 -8.92 10.27 -6.94
C GLU A 162 -9.24 8.89 -6.35
N LEU A 163 -9.86 8.00 -7.13
CA LEU A 163 -10.14 6.63 -6.69
C LEU A 163 -8.88 5.84 -6.35
N ASN A 164 -7.82 5.98 -7.15
CA ASN A 164 -6.54 5.34 -6.87
C ASN A 164 -5.90 5.88 -5.59
N SER A 165 -6.00 7.19 -5.34
CA SER A 165 -5.54 7.81 -4.10
C SER A 165 -6.31 7.27 -2.89
N GLN A 166 -7.64 7.21 -2.97
CA GLN A 166 -8.48 6.63 -1.92
C GLN A 166 -8.15 5.16 -1.66
N ARG A 167 -7.93 4.37 -2.72
CA ARG A 167 -7.52 2.97 -2.60
C ARG A 167 -6.18 2.82 -1.85
N ASN A 168 -5.21 3.69 -2.13
CA ASN A 168 -3.93 3.67 -1.44
C ASN A 168 -4.09 4.00 0.05
N LEU A 169 -4.86 5.03 0.39
CA LEU A 169 -5.15 5.39 1.79
C LEU A 169 -5.87 4.26 2.54
N LEU A 170 -6.81 3.57 1.90
CA LEU A 170 -7.46 2.41 2.49
C LEU A 170 -6.48 1.25 2.72
N SER A 171 -5.52 1.04 1.82
CA SER A 171 -4.46 0.06 1.99
C SER A 171 -3.56 0.38 3.18
N GLU A 172 -3.09 1.63 3.28
CA GLU A 172 -2.26 2.09 4.39
C GLU A 172 -2.99 1.98 5.73
N ASN A 173 -4.28 2.35 5.76
CA ASN A 173 -5.12 2.19 6.94
C ASN A 173 -5.28 0.71 7.33
N ALA A 174 -5.46 -0.19 6.36
CA ALA A 174 -5.56 -1.62 6.62
C ALA A 174 -4.25 -2.17 7.20
N GLU A 175 -3.11 -1.78 6.66
CA GLU A 175 -1.79 -2.15 7.19
C GLU A 175 -1.60 -1.64 8.63
N SER A 176 -1.95 -0.38 8.90
CA SER A 176 -1.88 0.19 10.26
C SER A 176 -2.79 -0.55 11.25
N LEU A 177 -3.98 -0.98 10.82
CA LEU A 177 -4.86 -1.79 11.67
C LEU A 177 -4.27 -3.17 11.98
N VAL A 178 -3.64 -3.82 11.00
CA VAL A 178 -2.95 -5.10 11.21
C VAL A 178 -1.80 -4.94 12.20
N GLU A 179 -0.99 -3.89 12.07
CA GLU A 179 0.08 -3.59 13.02
C GLU A 179 -0.45 -3.32 14.43
N LYS A 180 -1.53 -2.55 14.57
CA LYS A 180 -2.17 -2.31 15.87
C LYS A 180 -2.72 -3.60 16.46
N GLN A 181 -3.32 -4.47 15.65
CA GLN A 181 -3.83 -5.75 16.12
C GLN A 181 -2.71 -6.69 16.57
N ALA A 182 -1.56 -6.69 15.89
CA ALA A 182 -0.37 -7.42 16.33
C ALA A 182 0.13 -6.91 17.70
N LYS A 183 0.26 -5.59 17.87
CA LYS A 183 0.65 -4.96 19.14
C LYS A 183 -0.32 -5.29 20.28
N VAL A 184 -1.63 -5.33 20.00
CA VAL A 184 -2.64 -5.71 21.00
C VAL A 184 -2.42 -7.15 21.45
N LYS A 185 -2.18 -8.09 20.54
CA LYS A 185 -1.88 -9.49 20.90
C LYS A 185 -0.61 -9.60 21.74
N GLU A 186 0.46 -8.89 21.37
CA GLU A 186 1.69 -8.87 22.16
C GLU A 186 1.45 -8.35 23.59
N LEU A 187 0.62 -7.31 23.75
CA LEU A 187 0.25 -6.79 25.06
C LEU A 187 -0.64 -7.75 25.86
N GLU A 188 -1.52 -8.50 25.19
CA GLU A 188 -2.34 -9.54 25.83
C GLU A 188 -1.46 -10.69 26.33
N ASP A 189 -0.52 -11.15 25.51
CA ASP A 189 0.45 -12.18 25.88
C ASP A 189 1.33 -11.71 27.05
N PHE A 190 1.80 -10.47 27.01
CA PHE A 190 2.56 -9.88 28.12
C PHE A 190 1.75 -9.82 29.41
N LYS A 191 0.49 -9.38 29.35
CA LYS A 191 -0.41 -9.38 30.51
C LYS A 191 -0.69 -10.79 31.03
N ALA A 192 -0.80 -11.78 30.15
CA ALA A 192 -0.97 -13.18 30.55
C ALA A 192 0.28 -13.70 31.29
N GLN A 193 1.48 -13.37 30.80
CA GLN A 193 2.74 -13.70 31.47
C GLN A 193 2.87 -13.01 32.83
N GLU A 194 2.51 -11.73 32.94
CA GLU A 194 2.53 -11.02 34.23
C GLU A 194 1.54 -11.62 35.23
N LYS A 195 0.33 -11.98 34.80
CA LYS A 195 -0.63 -12.69 35.65
C LYS A 195 -0.08 -14.03 36.13
N ALA A 196 0.53 -14.81 35.25
CA ALA A 196 1.14 -16.09 35.63
C ALA A 196 2.28 -15.91 36.64
N LYS A 197 3.14 -14.90 36.46
CA LYS A 197 4.21 -14.55 37.42
C LYS A 197 3.64 -14.11 38.76
N LEU A 198 2.57 -13.32 38.77
CA LEU A 198 1.89 -12.93 40.01
C LEU A 198 1.31 -14.14 40.74
N GLU A 199 0.64 -15.05 40.03
CA GLU A 199 0.13 -16.28 40.63
C GLU A 199 1.25 -17.17 41.21
N GLU A 200 2.40 -17.26 40.53
CA GLU A 200 3.56 -18.00 41.04
C GLU A 200 4.14 -17.36 42.30
N LEU A 201 4.30 -16.02 42.31
CA LEU A 201 4.73 -15.29 43.49
C LEU A 201 3.74 -15.42 44.66
N GLU A 202 2.43 -15.43 44.39
CA GLU A 202 1.42 -15.67 45.40
C GLU A 202 1.51 -17.08 46.00
N ARG A 203 1.79 -18.10 45.18
CA ARG A 203 2.04 -19.47 45.67
C ARG A 203 3.27 -19.52 46.56
N GLN A 204 4.38 -18.94 46.11
CA GLN A 204 5.61 -18.86 46.90
C GLN A 204 5.38 -18.12 48.22
N ARG A 205 4.62 -17.01 48.21
CA ARG A 205 4.25 -16.28 49.43
C ARG A 205 3.46 -17.15 50.40
N ARG A 206 2.45 -17.89 49.92
CA ARG A 206 1.67 -18.82 50.77
C ARG A 206 2.52 -19.94 51.33
N GLU A 207 3.47 -20.47 50.57
CA GLU A 207 4.40 -21.49 51.06
C GLU A 207 5.34 -20.95 52.14
N VAL A 208 5.86 -19.75 51.97
CA VAL A 208 6.69 -19.08 52.98
C VAL A 208 5.87 -18.79 54.23
N GLU A 209 4.64 -18.29 54.10
CA GLU A 209 3.74 -18.05 55.23
C GLU A 209 3.45 -19.35 56.00
N ARG A 210 3.21 -20.47 55.31
CA ARG A 210 3.02 -21.78 55.96
C ARG A 210 4.27 -22.23 56.72
N LYS A 211 5.45 -22.15 56.10
CA LYS A 211 6.72 -22.50 56.75
C LYS A 211 7.00 -21.62 57.97
N LEU A 212 6.62 -20.35 57.90
CA LEU A 212 6.75 -19.42 59.03
C LEU A 212 5.80 -19.79 60.17
N GLN A 213 4.55 -20.15 59.88
CA GLN A 213 3.61 -20.65 60.88
C GLN A 213 4.08 -21.95 61.54
N GLU A 214 4.57 -22.91 60.76
CA GLU A 214 5.13 -24.16 61.27
C GLU A 214 6.36 -23.90 62.17
N ALA A 215 7.23 -22.98 61.75
CA ALA A 215 8.38 -22.56 62.55
C ALA A 215 7.96 -21.88 63.86
N GLU A 216 6.97 -20.97 63.82
CA GLU A 216 6.43 -20.31 65.01
C GLU A 216 5.80 -21.32 65.98
N GLU A 217 5.01 -22.28 65.49
CA GLU A 217 4.42 -23.34 66.32
C GLU A 217 5.50 -24.23 66.93
N SER A 218 6.54 -24.59 66.18
CA SER A 218 7.66 -25.37 66.68
C SER A 218 8.46 -24.62 67.75
N ALA A 219 8.65 -23.31 67.56
CA ALA A 219 9.31 -22.45 68.54
C ALA A 219 8.48 -22.32 69.81
N ARG A 220 7.15 -22.17 69.70
CA ARG A 220 6.24 -22.16 70.86
C ARG A 220 6.32 -23.47 71.65
N LYS A 221 6.23 -24.62 70.97
CA LYS A 221 6.40 -25.94 71.61
C LYS A 221 7.75 -26.07 72.30
N ALA A 222 8.83 -25.64 71.64
CA ALA A 222 10.16 -25.65 72.24
C ALA A 222 10.27 -24.75 73.49
N THR A 223 9.61 -23.58 73.49
CA THR A 223 9.56 -22.70 74.66
C THR A 223 8.73 -23.28 75.80
N GLU A 224 7.60 -23.93 75.50
CA GLU A 224 6.75 -24.62 76.47
C GLU A 224 7.52 -25.79 77.10
N GLU A 225 8.16 -26.64 76.28
CA GLU A 225 9.01 -27.73 76.78
C GLU A 225 10.18 -27.23 77.64
N ALA A 226 10.80 -26.11 77.26
CA ALA A 226 11.87 -25.49 78.05
C ALA A 226 11.35 -24.94 79.39
N GLN A 227 10.16 -24.32 79.39
CA GLN A 227 9.50 -23.86 80.61
C GLN A 227 9.18 -25.04 81.53
N GLU A 228 8.56 -26.10 81.02
CA GLU A 228 8.28 -27.32 81.80
C GLU A 228 9.55 -27.94 82.39
N ARG A 229 10.63 -28.03 81.61
CA ARG A 229 11.92 -28.53 82.11
C ARG A 229 12.47 -27.63 83.20
N SER A 230 12.36 -26.31 83.05
CA SER A 230 12.81 -25.36 84.08
C SER A 230 11.99 -25.45 85.36
N GLU A 231 10.68 -25.68 85.27
CA GLU A 231 9.80 -25.89 86.42
C GLU A 231 10.12 -27.22 87.13
N LYS A 232 10.34 -28.29 86.37
CA LYS A 232 10.80 -29.58 86.90
C LYS A 232 12.15 -29.47 87.61
N LEU A 233 13.09 -28.69 87.05
CA LEU A 233 14.39 -28.43 87.68
C LEU A 233 14.23 -27.61 88.97
N LYS A 234 13.42 -26.54 88.98
CA LYS A 234 13.13 -25.76 90.19
C LYS A 234 12.48 -26.62 91.28
N ALA A 235 11.54 -27.49 90.91
CA ALA A 235 10.92 -28.43 91.84
C ALA A 235 11.94 -29.43 92.42
N ALA A 236 12.82 -29.97 91.58
CA ALA A 236 13.89 -30.87 92.02
C ALA A 236 14.92 -30.15 92.92
N GLU A 237 15.28 -28.90 92.61
CA GLU A 237 16.13 -28.05 93.46
C GLU A 237 15.48 -27.77 94.80
N ALA A 238 14.19 -27.44 94.83
CA ALA A 238 13.42 -27.24 96.06
C ALA A 238 13.34 -28.52 96.92
N GLU A 239 13.18 -29.70 96.30
CA GLU A 239 13.25 -30.99 97.02
C GLU A 239 14.65 -31.27 97.58
N LEU A 240 15.70 -30.93 96.83
CA LEU A 240 17.09 -31.07 97.26
C LEU A 240 17.40 -30.13 98.43
N GLU A 241 16.94 -28.88 98.38
CA GLU A 241 17.03 -27.94 99.49
C GLU A 241 16.23 -28.43 100.70
N ALA A 242 14.99 -28.90 100.52
CA ALA A 242 14.19 -29.47 101.60
C ALA A 242 14.85 -30.70 102.24
N ARG A 243 15.54 -31.54 101.45
CA ARG A 243 16.37 -32.65 101.97
C ARG A 243 17.58 -32.13 102.74
N LYS A 244 18.32 -31.16 102.20
CA LYS A 244 19.46 -30.54 102.89
C LYS A 244 19.05 -29.84 104.20
N GLU A 245 17.88 -29.23 104.24
CA GLU A 245 17.31 -28.61 105.45
C GLU A 245 16.92 -29.66 106.49
N ARG A 246 16.23 -30.74 106.10
CA ARG A 246 15.99 -31.90 106.97
C ARG A 246 17.31 -32.48 107.47
N ASP A 247 18.35 -32.45 106.65
CA ASP A 247 19.66 -32.96 107.01
C ASP A 247 20.42 -32.09 108.02
N ARG A 248 20.11 -30.80 108.08
CA ARG A 248 20.59 -29.85 109.07
C ARG A 248 19.84 -29.91 110.40
N TRP A 249 18.75 -30.67 110.50
CA TRP A 249 18.01 -30.80 111.76
C TRP A 249 18.78 -31.65 112.78
N PRO A 250 18.75 -31.27 114.07
CA PRO A 250 19.32 -32.09 115.15
C PRO A 250 18.70 -33.49 115.16
N PHE A 251 19.49 -34.53 115.47
CA PHE A 251 19.10 -35.93 115.24
C PHE A 251 17.74 -36.32 115.86
N TRP A 252 17.38 -35.74 117.01
CA TRP A 252 16.10 -35.98 117.69
C TRP A 252 14.88 -35.49 116.89
N LYS A 253 15.00 -34.41 116.11
CA LYS A 253 13.92 -33.89 115.25
C LYS A 253 13.78 -34.68 113.93
N ARG A 254 14.80 -35.43 113.55
CA ARG A 254 14.86 -36.23 112.32
C ARG A 254 14.16 -37.58 112.45
N TRP A 255 13.93 -38.05 113.68
CA TRP A 255 13.36 -39.38 113.99
C TRP A 255 11.94 -39.34 114.60
N PHE A 256 11.46 -38.18 115.04
CA PHE A 256 10.15 -38.01 115.71
C PHE A 256 9.18 -37.09 114.94
N SER A 257 9.41 -36.86 113.65
CA SER A 257 8.51 -36.15 112.72
C SER A 257 8.19 -37.04 111.54
#